data_AF-A0A229GHP9-F1
#
_entry.id   AF-A0A229GHP9-F1
#
_cell.length_a   1.000
_cell.length_b   1.000
_cell.length_c   1.000
_cell.angle_alpha   90.00
_cell.angle_beta   90.00
_cell.angle_gamma   90.00
#
_symmetry.space_group_name_H-M   'P 1'
#
loop_
_entity.id
_entity.type
_entity.pdbx_description
1 polymer ?
#
loop_
_entity_poly.entity_id
_entity_poly.type
_entity_poly.pdbx_seq_one_letter_code
_entity_poly.pdbx_strand_id
1 'polypeptide(L)'
;MLFDVTRSELADIFGEDRIATLPATAFPPPTADTEGARLLETVGVPTGTFWLREPDEDSGRLHLVQDVVDVEDAEDASEDTGEWPVIGWLLNAHLALDPGSGKVYAFDPDEETVQALHTDVSSLVQVTLRFQRLLEEFTFSGDDGDEEADFERLEREVERIRQETSSTDPLPFQDDDTVWAVVGEEIAMGQRFKGNSPGARSLYG
;
A
#
# COMPACT_ATOMS: atom_id res chain seq x y z
N MET A 1 5.10 -13.47 -8.39
CA MET A 1 5.86 -12.86 -7.28
C MET A 1 7.11 -12.12 -7.78
N LEU A 2 7.18 -10.81 -7.56
CA LEU A 2 8.33 -9.94 -7.89
C LEU A 2 9.30 -9.77 -6.71
N PHE A 3 8.78 -9.78 -5.49
CA PHE A 3 9.55 -9.63 -4.26
C PHE A 3 9.33 -10.84 -3.35
N ASP A 4 10.40 -11.25 -2.66
CA ASP A 4 10.36 -12.32 -1.66
C ASP A 4 10.15 -11.70 -0.27
N VAL A 5 8.90 -11.41 0.06
CA VAL A 5 8.50 -10.86 1.37
C VAL A 5 7.99 -11.98 2.25
N THR A 6 8.47 -12.05 3.49
CA THR A 6 8.10 -13.11 4.43
C THR A 6 7.37 -12.57 5.65
N ARG A 7 6.49 -13.39 6.23
CA ARG A 7 5.81 -13.04 7.48
C ARG A 7 6.80 -12.75 8.61
N SER A 8 7.86 -13.55 8.69
CA SER A 8 8.90 -13.39 9.71
C SER A 8 9.59 -12.04 9.62
N GLU A 9 9.91 -11.57 8.41
CA GLU A 9 10.49 -10.24 8.20
C GLU A 9 9.56 -9.13 8.69
N LEU A 10 8.26 -9.20 8.35
CA LEU A 10 7.28 -8.25 8.86
C LEU A 10 7.17 -8.31 10.38
N ALA A 11 7.15 -9.50 10.97
CA ALA A 11 6.99 -9.69 12.41
C ALA A 11 8.23 -9.23 13.19
N ASP A 12 9.43 -9.39 12.63
CA ASP A 12 10.68 -8.95 13.26
C ASP A 12 10.77 -7.42 13.33
N ILE A 13 10.23 -6.71 12.34
CA ILE A 13 10.23 -5.24 12.29
C ILE A 13 9.05 -4.67 13.07
N PHE A 14 7.84 -5.16 12.79
CA PHE A 14 6.60 -4.54 13.26
C PHE A 14 5.99 -5.24 14.48
N GLY A 15 6.29 -6.51 14.71
CA GLY A 15 5.56 -7.35 15.66
C GLY A 15 4.29 -7.96 15.03
N GLU A 16 3.94 -9.18 15.47
CA GLU A 16 2.80 -9.95 14.92
C GLU A 16 1.46 -9.23 15.06
N ASP A 17 1.27 -8.40 16.08
CA ASP A 17 0.04 -7.66 16.33
C ASP A 17 -0.22 -6.53 15.34
N ARG A 18 0.80 -6.13 14.56
CA ARG A 18 0.72 -5.05 13.57
C ARG A 18 0.77 -5.56 12.12
N ILE A 19 0.50 -6.85 11.94
CA ILE A 19 0.36 -7.48 10.62
C ILE A 19 -1.10 -7.81 10.39
N ALA A 20 -1.70 -7.19 9.38
CA ALA A 20 -3.05 -7.50 8.93
C ALA A 20 -3.01 -8.56 7.82
N THR A 21 -3.98 -9.48 7.83
CA THR A 21 -4.13 -10.56 6.83
C THR A 21 -5.57 -10.65 6.36
N LEU A 22 -5.78 -11.17 5.16
CA LEU A 22 -7.12 -11.48 4.64
C LEU A 22 -7.34 -13.00 4.65
N PRO A 23 -8.44 -13.52 5.24
CA PRO A 23 -8.69 -14.96 5.21
C PRO A 23 -8.99 -15.42 3.78
N ALA A 24 -8.59 -16.64 3.40
CA ALA A 24 -8.86 -17.18 2.06
C ALA A 24 -10.35 -17.14 1.67
N THR A 25 -11.25 -17.29 2.66
CA THR A 25 -12.70 -17.24 2.45
C THR A 25 -13.22 -15.86 2.07
N ALA A 26 -12.43 -14.81 2.28
CA ALA A 26 -12.80 -13.44 1.93
C ALA A 26 -12.77 -13.20 0.41
N PHE A 27 -11.96 -13.97 -0.31
CA PHE A 27 -11.80 -13.79 -1.75
C PHE A 27 -12.91 -14.52 -2.53
N PRO A 28 -13.43 -13.92 -3.61
CA PRO A 28 -14.33 -14.61 -4.52
C PRO A 28 -13.58 -15.76 -5.23
N PRO A 29 -14.29 -16.80 -5.73
CA PRO A 29 -13.66 -17.99 -6.31
C PRO A 29 -12.59 -17.73 -7.39
N PRO A 30 -12.72 -16.75 -8.31
CA PRO A 30 -11.69 -16.45 -9.29
C PRO A 30 -10.36 -15.99 -8.66
N THR A 31 -10.43 -15.33 -7.49
CA THR A 31 -9.26 -14.72 -6.83
C THR A 31 -8.68 -15.60 -5.73
N ALA A 32 -9.49 -16.47 -5.11
CA ALA A 32 -9.11 -17.24 -3.92
C ALA A 32 -7.86 -18.13 -4.11
N ASP A 33 -7.62 -18.61 -5.34
CA ASP A 33 -6.48 -19.48 -5.65
C ASP A 33 -5.25 -18.75 -6.22
N THR A 34 -5.29 -17.42 -6.30
CA THR A 34 -4.20 -16.61 -6.86
C THR A 34 -3.00 -16.51 -5.90
N GLU A 35 -1.80 -16.29 -6.44
CA GLU A 35 -0.60 -16.04 -5.63
C GLU A 35 -0.78 -14.81 -4.71
N GLY A 36 -1.41 -13.75 -5.23
CA GLY A 36 -1.68 -12.53 -4.48
C GLY A 36 -2.60 -12.74 -3.28
N ALA A 37 -3.71 -13.48 -3.44
CA ALA A 37 -4.60 -13.82 -2.33
C ALA A 37 -3.88 -14.65 -1.26
N ARG A 38 -3.10 -15.67 -1.67
CA ARG A 38 -2.31 -16.49 -0.74
C ARG A 38 -1.25 -15.67 0.00
N LEU A 39 -0.65 -14.67 -0.64
CA LEU A 39 0.30 -13.78 0.01
C LEU A 39 -0.37 -12.95 1.10
N LEU A 40 -1.52 -12.35 0.81
CA LEU A 40 -2.28 -11.55 1.79
C LEU A 40 -2.86 -12.40 2.93
N GLU A 41 -3.12 -13.69 2.68
CA GLU A 41 -3.53 -14.64 3.70
C GLU A 41 -2.38 -15.05 4.62
N THR A 42 -1.24 -15.43 4.05
CA THR A 42 -0.15 -16.09 4.80
C THR A 42 0.88 -15.11 5.35
N VAL A 43 1.24 -14.10 4.57
CA VAL A 43 2.23 -13.07 4.91
C VAL A 43 1.55 -11.81 5.45
N GLY A 44 0.51 -11.34 4.76
CA GLY A 44 -0.19 -10.11 5.13
C GLY A 44 0.56 -8.83 4.76
N VAL A 45 0.18 -7.73 5.39
CA VAL A 45 0.79 -6.39 5.24
C VAL A 45 0.93 -5.71 6.60
N PRO A 46 1.93 -4.84 6.78
CA PRO A 46 2.02 -4.05 7.99
C PRO A 46 0.91 -3.00 8.04
N THR A 47 0.27 -2.85 9.19
CA THR A 47 -0.75 -1.81 9.41
C THR A 47 -0.11 -0.43 9.45
N GLY A 48 -0.81 0.60 8.95
CA GLY A 48 -0.38 1.99 9.08
C GLY A 48 -0.59 2.77 7.79
N THR A 49 0.30 2.57 6.82
CA THR A 49 0.23 3.28 5.52
C THR A 49 -0.88 2.71 4.63
N PHE A 50 -0.93 1.37 4.47
CA PHE A 50 -1.96 0.67 3.73
C PHE A 50 -2.92 -0.04 4.71
N TRP A 51 -4.21 -0.01 4.39
CA TRP A 51 -5.26 -0.59 5.22
C TRP A 51 -5.96 -1.71 4.46
N LEU A 52 -5.87 -2.94 4.97
CA LEU A 52 -6.66 -4.04 4.41
C LEU A 52 -8.12 -3.86 4.75
N ARG A 53 -8.97 -4.23 3.79
CA ARG A 53 -10.41 -4.17 3.95
C ARG A 53 -10.92 -5.33 4.81
N GLU A 54 -11.75 -5.00 5.79
CA GLU A 54 -12.44 -6.03 6.55
C GLU A 54 -13.48 -6.72 5.65
N PRO A 55 -13.55 -8.07 5.63
CA PRO A 55 -14.63 -8.77 4.95
C PRO A 55 -15.98 -8.41 5.56
N ASP A 56 -17.02 -8.36 4.72
CA ASP A 56 -18.39 -8.10 5.13
C ASP A 56 -18.85 -9.13 6.19
N GLU A 57 -19.50 -8.66 7.25
CA GLU A 57 -19.83 -9.49 8.42
C GLU A 57 -20.84 -10.60 8.08
N ASP A 58 -21.74 -10.35 7.13
CA ASP A 58 -22.81 -11.27 6.77
C ASP A 58 -22.32 -12.36 5.80
N SER A 59 -21.58 -11.96 4.77
CA SER A 59 -21.10 -12.85 3.70
C SER A 59 -19.71 -13.44 3.98
N GLY A 60 -18.92 -12.80 4.85
CA GLY A 60 -17.52 -13.11 5.09
C GLY A 60 -16.60 -12.81 3.91
N ARG A 61 -17.05 -12.00 2.94
CA ARG A 61 -16.36 -11.72 1.67
C ARG A 61 -15.95 -10.26 1.53
N LEU A 62 -14.93 -10.01 0.73
CA LEU A 62 -14.57 -8.67 0.30
C LEU A 62 -15.65 -8.12 -0.63
N HIS A 63 -15.88 -6.82 -0.51
CA HIS A 63 -16.64 -6.07 -1.50
C HIS A 63 -15.93 -6.12 -2.85
N LEU A 64 -16.72 -6.14 -3.91
CA LEU A 64 -16.24 -6.06 -5.28
C LEU A 64 -16.17 -4.59 -5.70
N VAL A 65 -15.43 -4.28 -6.77
CA VAL A 65 -15.30 -2.91 -7.28
C VAL A 65 -16.68 -2.29 -7.56
N GLN A 66 -17.59 -3.04 -8.17
CA GLN A 66 -18.95 -2.57 -8.46
C GLN A 66 -19.79 -2.22 -7.22
N ASP A 67 -19.40 -2.70 -6.04
CA ASP A 67 -20.10 -2.39 -4.79
C ASP A 67 -19.66 -1.04 -4.19
N VAL A 68 -18.56 -0.47 -4.69
CA VAL A 68 -17.88 0.68 -4.07
C VAL A 68 -17.58 1.83 -5.02
N VAL A 69 -17.51 1.55 -6.32
CA VAL A 69 -17.22 2.51 -7.38
C VAL A 69 -18.23 2.30 -8.50
N ASP A 70 -18.72 3.39 -9.08
CA ASP A 70 -19.54 3.32 -10.28
C ASP A 70 -18.64 3.05 -11.49
N VAL A 71 -18.63 1.79 -11.95
CA VAL A 71 -17.69 1.32 -12.98
C VAL A 71 -18.20 1.59 -14.40
N GLU A 72 -19.46 2.05 -14.55
CA GLU A 72 -20.06 2.29 -15.87
C GLU A 72 -19.39 3.45 -16.63
N ASP A 73 -18.70 4.36 -15.92
CA ASP A 73 -18.02 5.54 -16.49
C ASP A 73 -16.49 5.39 -16.64
N ALA A 74 -15.90 4.27 -16.20
CA ALA A 74 -14.46 4.05 -16.26
C ALA A 74 -13.99 3.61 -17.66
N GLU A 75 -13.49 4.54 -18.48
CA GLU A 75 -13.11 4.31 -19.89
C GLU A 75 -12.07 3.19 -20.10
N ASP A 76 -11.26 2.85 -19.09
CA ASP A 76 -10.19 1.85 -19.15
C ASP A 76 -10.52 0.52 -18.40
N ALA A 77 -11.73 0.39 -17.84
CA ALA A 77 -12.14 -0.82 -17.12
C ALA A 77 -12.57 -1.93 -18.10
N SER A 78 -11.99 -3.13 -17.94
CA SER A 78 -12.47 -4.34 -18.62
C SER A 78 -13.87 -4.74 -18.12
N GLU A 79 -14.65 -5.50 -18.91
CA GLU A 79 -16.00 -5.96 -18.53
C GLU A 79 -16.02 -6.71 -17.18
N ASP A 80 -14.90 -7.35 -16.78
CA ASP A 80 -14.80 -8.12 -15.55
C ASP A 80 -14.34 -7.29 -14.33
N THR A 81 -14.04 -6.00 -14.52
CA THR A 81 -13.48 -5.12 -13.47
C THR A 81 -14.40 -5.00 -12.26
N GLY A 82 -15.71 -5.00 -12.50
CA GLY A 82 -16.71 -4.96 -11.44
C GLY A 82 -16.64 -6.14 -10.47
N GLU A 83 -16.11 -7.30 -10.91
CA GLU A 83 -15.99 -8.52 -10.11
C GLU A 83 -14.68 -8.62 -9.32
N TRP A 84 -13.78 -7.64 -9.42
CA TRP A 84 -12.50 -7.68 -8.72
C TRP A 84 -12.70 -7.38 -7.23
N PRO A 85 -12.11 -8.18 -6.31
CA PRO A 85 -12.21 -7.90 -4.89
C PRO A 85 -11.37 -6.68 -4.50
N VAL A 86 -11.98 -5.81 -3.70
CA VAL A 86 -11.33 -4.65 -3.09
C VAL A 86 -10.60 -5.11 -1.83
N ILE A 87 -9.27 -5.17 -1.91
CA ILE A 87 -8.41 -5.72 -0.86
C ILE A 87 -8.10 -4.70 0.24
N GLY A 88 -8.27 -3.41 -0.01
CA GLY A 88 -7.94 -2.36 0.94
C GLY A 88 -8.07 -0.96 0.37
N TRP A 89 -7.48 0.00 1.06
CA TRP A 89 -7.37 1.38 0.60
C TRP A 89 -6.03 2.00 0.99
N LEU A 90 -5.59 2.94 0.16
CA LEU A 90 -4.40 3.77 0.36
C LEU A 90 -4.81 5.21 0.07
N LEU A 91 -4.62 6.11 1.04
CA LEU A 91 -5.22 7.45 0.99
C LEU A 91 -6.73 7.37 0.73
N ASN A 92 -7.22 8.01 -0.33
CA ASN A 92 -8.62 8.00 -0.74
C ASN A 92 -8.94 6.90 -1.77
N ALA A 93 -7.92 6.20 -2.29
CA ALA A 93 -8.08 5.21 -3.34
C ALA A 93 -8.37 3.81 -2.79
N HIS A 94 -9.37 3.16 -3.36
CA HIS A 94 -9.64 1.75 -3.16
C HIS A 94 -8.67 0.91 -3.99
N LEU A 95 -8.07 -0.11 -3.36
CA LEU A 95 -7.18 -1.04 -4.07
C LEU A 95 -7.92 -2.34 -4.38
N ALA A 96 -7.97 -2.72 -5.65
CA ALA A 96 -8.57 -3.96 -6.10
C ALA A 96 -7.54 -4.89 -6.77
N LEU A 97 -7.75 -6.20 -6.62
CA LEU A 97 -6.88 -7.24 -7.19
C LEU A 97 -7.53 -7.84 -8.42
N ASP A 98 -6.89 -7.69 -9.58
CA ASP A 98 -7.28 -8.40 -10.81
C ASP A 98 -6.85 -9.88 -10.71
N PRO A 99 -7.78 -10.84 -10.64
CA PRO A 99 -7.44 -12.26 -10.56
C PRO A 99 -6.80 -12.82 -11.84
N GLY A 100 -7.02 -12.19 -12.99
CA GLY A 100 -6.50 -12.64 -14.28
C GLY A 100 -5.02 -12.33 -14.45
N SER A 101 -4.59 -11.11 -14.10
CA SER A 101 -3.20 -10.68 -14.24
C SER A 101 -2.39 -10.68 -12.94
N GLY A 102 -3.04 -10.67 -11.78
CA GLY A 102 -2.39 -10.50 -10.47
C GLY A 102 -2.00 -9.06 -10.14
N LYS A 103 -2.36 -8.10 -11.00
CA LYS A 103 -2.11 -6.67 -10.80
C LYS A 103 -3.02 -6.10 -9.71
N VAL A 104 -2.52 -5.04 -9.08
CA VAL A 104 -3.31 -4.21 -8.15
C VAL A 104 -3.65 -2.90 -8.85
N TYR A 105 -4.92 -2.54 -8.80
CA TYR A 105 -5.45 -1.30 -9.36
C TYR A 105 -5.91 -0.37 -8.24
N ALA A 106 -5.68 0.92 -8.40
CA ALA A 106 -6.22 1.99 -7.57
C ALA A 106 -7.45 2.59 -8.26
N PHE A 107 -8.52 2.73 -7.50
CA PHE A 107 -9.76 3.39 -7.89
C PHE A 107 -9.97 4.58 -6.97
N ASP A 108 -9.88 5.79 -7.51
CA ASP A 108 -10.19 7.00 -6.78
C ASP A 108 -11.66 7.40 -7.06
N PRO A 109 -12.54 7.34 -6.04
CA PRO A 109 -13.95 7.69 -6.22
C PRO A 109 -14.19 9.19 -6.40
N ASP A 110 -13.25 10.04 -5.97
CA ASP A 110 -13.35 11.49 -6.11
C ASP A 110 -12.84 11.97 -7.48
N GLU A 111 -11.87 11.27 -8.06
CA GLU A 111 -11.29 11.60 -9.37
C GLU A 111 -11.87 10.79 -10.54
N GLU A 112 -12.68 9.77 -10.25
CA GLU A 112 -13.26 8.85 -11.25
C GLU A 112 -12.17 8.16 -12.11
N THR A 113 -10.96 7.98 -11.55
CA THR A 113 -9.82 7.40 -12.24
C THR A 113 -9.57 5.95 -11.83
N VAL A 114 -9.10 5.16 -12.80
CA VAL A 114 -8.63 3.78 -12.60
C VAL A 114 -7.19 3.68 -13.05
N GLN A 115 -6.28 3.31 -12.14
CA GLN A 115 -4.86 3.21 -12.45
C GLN A 115 -4.29 1.87 -12.01
N ALA A 116 -3.54 1.20 -12.89
CA ALA A 116 -2.72 0.06 -12.48
C ALA A 116 -1.59 0.55 -11.57
N LEU A 117 -1.59 0.13 -10.30
CA LEU A 117 -0.67 0.60 -9.28
C LEU A 117 0.50 -0.36 -9.05
N HIS A 118 0.26 -1.67 -9.13
CA HIS A 118 1.30 -2.69 -9.01
C HIS A 118 1.14 -3.78 -10.05
N THR A 119 2.26 -4.31 -10.54
CA THR A 119 2.22 -5.47 -11.44
C THR A 119 1.96 -6.79 -10.70
N ASP A 120 2.17 -6.82 -9.38
CA ASP A 120 2.03 -8.00 -8.53
C ASP A 120 1.81 -7.59 -7.06
N VAL A 121 1.02 -8.34 -6.29
CA VAL A 121 0.73 -8.03 -4.87
C VAL A 121 2.00 -7.99 -4.01
N SER A 122 3.03 -8.77 -4.30
CA SER A 122 4.31 -8.68 -3.56
C SER A 122 4.97 -7.31 -3.67
N SER A 123 4.75 -6.58 -4.77
CA SER A 123 5.19 -5.19 -4.91
C SER A 123 4.43 -4.25 -3.97
N LEU A 124 3.11 -4.43 -3.84
CA LEU A 124 2.30 -3.69 -2.87
C LEU A 124 2.80 -3.91 -1.43
N VAL A 125 3.01 -5.16 -1.05
CA VAL A 125 3.53 -5.50 0.29
C VAL A 125 4.90 -4.88 0.50
N GLN A 126 5.80 -4.98 -0.49
CA GLN A 126 7.16 -4.46 -0.41
C GLN A 126 7.18 -2.93 -0.22
N VAL A 127 6.44 -2.18 -1.02
CA VAL A 127 6.40 -0.71 -0.92
C VAL A 127 5.82 -0.30 0.44
N THR A 128 4.74 -0.96 0.87
CA THR A 128 4.14 -0.72 2.18
C THR A 128 5.14 -0.99 3.32
N LEU A 129 5.87 -2.11 3.27
CA LEU A 129 6.92 -2.46 4.22
C LEU A 129 7.98 -1.37 4.28
N ARG A 130 8.49 -0.92 3.13
CA ARG A 130 9.60 0.04 3.06
C ARG A 130 9.22 1.40 3.62
N PHE A 131 8.04 1.92 3.28
CA PHE A 131 7.58 3.20 3.83
C PHE A 131 7.20 3.10 5.30
N GLN A 132 6.52 2.03 5.72
CA GLN A 132 6.17 1.86 7.14
C GLN A 132 7.42 1.72 8.00
N ARG A 133 8.45 0.99 7.53
CA ARG A 133 9.74 0.89 8.20
C ARG A 133 10.43 2.25 8.31
N LEU A 134 10.44 3.05 7.24
CA LEU A 134 11.01 4.39 7.26
C LEU A 134 10.34 5.26 8.33
N LEU A 135 9.01 5.23 8.43
CA LEU A 135 8.25 5.97 9.44
C LEU A 135 8.55 5.53 10.89
N GLU A 136 8.89 4.25 11.11
CA GLU A 136 9.20 3.71 12.44
C GLU A 136 10.64 3.92 12.87
N GLU A 137 11.58 3.85 11.92
CA GLU A 137 13.02 3.91 12.23
C GLU A 137 13.59 5.33 12.12
N PHE A 138 12.99 6.21 11.31
CA PHE A 138 13.51 7.56 11.11
C PHE A 138 13.35 8.42 12.36
N THR A 139 14.43 9.07 12.75
CA THR A 139 14.52 9.95 13.92
C THR A 139 15.18 11.26 13.49
N PHE A 140 14.51 12.37 13.76
CA PHE A 140 15.07 13.71 13.55
C PHE A 140 16.06 14.04 14.68
N SER A 141 17.08 14.81 14.34
CA SER A 141 18.19 15.21 15.22
C SER A 141 17.76 16.16 16.35
N GLY A 142 16.70 16.95 16.12
CA GLY A 142 16.09 17.84 17.13
C GLY A 142 16.83 19.15 17.38
N ASP A 143 17.81 19.52 16.55
CA ASP A 143 18.47 20.84 16.58
C ASP A 143 18.03 21.67 15.36
N ASP A 144 17.59 22.92 15.58
CA ASP A 144 17.06 23.82 14.55
C ASP A 144 18.07 24.09 13.41
N GLY A 145 19.36 23.87 13.66
CA GLY A 145 20.43 23.99 12.66
C GLY A 145 20.59 22.80 11.71
N ASP A 146 20.05 21.64 12.08
CA ASP A 146 20.18 20.36 11.36
C ASP A 146 18.85 19.86 10.77
N GLU A 147 17.75 20.60 10.94
CA GLU A 147 16.42 20.25 10.44
C GLU A 147 16.38 20.12 8.90
N GLU A 148 16.99 21.07 8.17
CA GLU A 148 17.11 20.99 6.71
C GLU A 148 17.87 19.72 6.26
N ALA A 149 18.94 19.37 6.99
CA ALA A 149 19.72 18.16 6.70
C ALA A 149 18.93 16.87 6.97
N ASP A 150 18.03 16.87 7.95
CA ASP A 150 17.14 15.74 8.22
C ASP A 150 16.08 15.57 7.13
N PHE A 151 15.45 16.66 6.67
CA PHE A 151 14.52 16.61 5.54
C PHE A 151 15.22 16.14 4.26
N GLU A 152 16.42 16.63 3.97
CA GLU A 152 17.21 16.11 2.84
C GLU A 152 17.55 14.62 3.00
N ARG A 153 17.83 14.14 4.21
CA ARG A 153 18.07 12.71 4.46
C ARG A 153 16.80 11.90 4.22
N LEU A 154 15.66 12.40 4.66
CA LEU A 154 14.36 11.76 4.48
C LEU A 154 13.96 11.68 3.00
N GLU A 155 14.15 12.77 2.25
CA GLU A 155 13.95 12.81 0.79
C GLU A 155 14.81 11.78 0.07
N ARG A 156 16.11 11.68 0.42
CA ARG A 156 17.01 10.65 -0.14
C ARG A 156 16.54 9.23 0.14
N GLU A 157 16.00 8.96 1.32
CA GLU A 157 15.48 7.63 1.68
C GLU A 157 14.21 7.29 0.89
N VAL A 158 13.30 8.25 0.72
CA VAL A 158 12.11 8.11 -0.14
C VAL A 158 12.51 7.85 -1.59
N GLU A 159 13.43 8.65 -2.14
CA GLU A 159 13.90 8.51 -3.52
C GLU A 159 14.61 7.17 -3.73
N ARG A 160 15.34 6.67 -2.74
CA ARG A 160 15.92 5.32 -2.81
C ARG A 160 14.82 4.25 -2.90
N ILE A 161 13.76 4.34 -2.10
CA ILE A 161 12.63 3.40 -2.16
C ILE A 161 11.98 3.43 -3.55
N ARG A 162 11.78 4.64 -4.10
CA ARG A 162 11.27 4.84 -5.47
C ARG A 162 12.14 4.13 -6.50
N GLN A 163 13.45 4.41 -6.52
CA GLN A 163 14.38 3.85 -7.50
C GLN A 163 14.50 2.32 -7.39
N GLU A 164 14.64 1.79 -6.17
CA GLU A 164 14.75 0.36 -5.94
C GLU A 164 13.48 -0.37 -6.39
N THR A 165 12.30 0.17 -6.08
CA THR A 165 11.02 -0.41 -6.50
C THR A 165 10.87 -0.34 -8.01
N SER A 166 11.04 0.84 -8.61
CA SER A 166 10.86 1.07 -10.06
C SER A 166 11.80 0.25 -10.94
N SER A 167 12.93 -0.21 -10.39
CA SER A 167 13.84 -1.14 -11.08
C SER A 167 13.24 -2.53 -11.32
N THR A 168 12.23 -2.91 -10.54
CA THR A 168 11.58 -4.23 -10.57
C THR A 168 10.11 -4.13 -10.98
N ASP A 169 9.35 -3.23 -10.36
CA ASP A 169 7.97 -2.90 -10.72
C ASP A 169 7.86 -1.40 -11.04
N PRO A 170 7.68 -1.00 -12.31
CA PRO A 170 7.69 0.41 -12.67
C PRO A 170 6.39 1.15 -12.31
N LEU A 171 5.28 0.44 -12.06
CA LEU A 171 3.95 1.04 -11.89
C LEU A 171 3.80 1.94 -10.65
N PRO A 172 4.32 1.59 -9.45
CA PRO A 172 4.02 2.33 -8.22
C PRO A 172 4.44 3.80 -8.26
N PHE A 173 5.48 4.12 -9.04
CA PHE A 173 6.03 5.47 -9.15
C PHE A 173 6.20 5.91 -10.60
N GLN A 174 5.37 5.38 -11.50
CA GLN A 174 5.44 5.68 -12.94
C GLN A 174 5.12 7.16 -13.24
N ASP A 175 4.31 7.77 -12.39
CA ASP A 175 3.84 9.15 -12.47
C ASP A 175 3.92 9.77 -11.06
N ASP A 176 4.17 11.07 -11.01
CA ASP A 176 4.26 11.83 -9.76
C ASP A 176 2.87 11.98 -9.10
N ASP A 177 1.78 11.77 -9.85
CA ASP A 177 0.41 11.78 -9.34
C ASP A 177 -0.07 10.41 -8.83
N THR A 178 0.78 9.36 -8.88
CA THR A 178 0.43 8.06 -8.28
C THR A 178 0.21 8.20 -6.77
N VAL A 179 -0.74 7.44 -6.22
CA VAL A 179 -0.98 7.42 -4.76
C VAL A 179 0.28 7.12 -3.94
N TRP A 180 1.22 6.32 -4.47
CA TRP A 180 2.49 6.06 -3.81
C TRP A 180 3.51 7.20 -3.95
N ALA A 181 3.53 7.93 -5.07
CA ALA A 181 4.34 9.14 -5.19
C ALA A 181 3.88 10.21 -4.20
N VAL A 182 2.57 10.47 -4.13
CA VAL A 182 1.97 11.38 -3.13
C VAL A 182 2.31 10.92 -1.71
N VAL A 183 2.23 9.62 -1.42
CA VAL A 183 2.64 9.06 -0.14
C VAL A 183 4.12 9.34 0.16
N GLY A 184 5.00 9.15 -0.81
CA GLY A 184 6.43 9.42 -0.68
C GLY A 184 6.70 10.90 -0.41
N GLU A 185 6.04 11.80 -1.13
CA GLU A 185 6.17 13.25 -0.94
C GLU A 185 5.71 13.69 0.46
N GLU A 186 4.56 13.22 0.93
CA GLU A 186 4.10 13.53 2.29
C GLU A 186 5.06 13.01 3.37
N ILE A 187 5.71 11.85 3.13
CA ILE A 187 6.77 11.36 4.01
C ILE A 187 7.99 12.28 3.94
N ALA A 188 8.46 12.64 2.75
CA ALA A 188 9.61 13.53 2.56
C ALA A 188 9.39 14.92 3.20
N MET A 189 8.16 15.41 3.21
CA MET A 189 7.75 16.64 3.89
C MET A 189 7.49 16.47 5.40
N GLY A 190 7.71 15.27 5.96
CA GLY A 190 7.52 14.98 7.39
C GLY A 190 6.06 14.89 7.85
N GLN A 191 5.07 15.02 6.96
CA GLN A 191 3.66 15.14 7.30
C GLN A 191 3.03 13.84 7.84
N ARG A 192 3.68 12.71 7.56
CA ARG A 192 3.21 11.37 7.96
C ARG A 192 3.73 10.92 9.33
N PHE A 193 4.64 11.68 9.96
CA PHE A 193 5.09 11.40 11.32
C PHE A 193 4.06 11.90 12.33
N LYS A 194 3.29 10.98 12.94
CA LYS A 194 2.22 11.30 13.91
C LYS A 194 2.47 10.71 15.30
N GLY A 195 2.00 11.42 16.33
CA GLY A 195 1.82 10.89 17.68
C GLY A 195 3.12 10.51 18.40
N ASN A 196 3.31 9.21 18.65
CA ASN A 196 4.39 8.65 19.47
C ASN A 196 5.55 8.05 18.65
N SER A 197 5.55 8.18 17.32
CA SER A 197 6.65 7.66 16.50
C SER A 197 7.97 8.36 16.86
N PRO A 198 9.14 7.71 16.71
CA PRO A 198 10.43 8.34 16.98
C PRO A 198 10.58 9.66 16.24
N GLY A 199 10.23 9.71 14.95
CA GLY A 199 10.26 10.96 14.18
C GLY A 199 9.28 12.02 14.68
N ALA A 200 8.05 11.66 15.09
CA ALA A 200 7.10 12.63 15.65
C ALA A 200 7.56 13.19 17.00
N ARG A 201 8.17 12.35 17.85
CA ARG A 201 8.74 12.77 19.13
C ARG A 201 9.92 13.71 18.94
N SER A 202 10.75 13.49 17.92
CA SER A 202 11.86 14.38 17.61
C SER A 202 11.42 15.69 16.94
N LEU A 203 10.37 15.67 16.11
CA LEU A 203 9.87 16.85 15.39
C LEU A 203 9.02 17.79 16.26
N TYR A 204 8.20 17.24 17.16
CA TYR A 204 7.14 17.99 17.85
C TYR A 204 7.25 17.95 19.38
N GLY A 205 8.25 17.26 19.93
CA GLY A 205 8.39 16.96 21.36
C GLY A 205 9.55 17.66 22.05
#